data_AF-A0A9P4NNF1-F1
#
_entry.id   AF-A0A9P4NNF1-F1
#
_cell.length_a   1.000
_cell.length_b   1.000
_cell.length_c   1.000
_cell.angle_alpha   90.00
_cell.angle_beta   90.00
_cell.angle_gamma   90.00
#
_symmetry.space_group_name_H-M   'P 1'
#
loop_
_entity.id
_entity.type
_entity.pdbx_description
1 polymer ?
#
loop_
_entity_poly.entity_id
_entity_poly.type
_entity_poly.pdbx_seq_one_letter_code
_entity_poly.pdbx_strand_id
1 'polypeptide(L)'
;MLSLSLFVFASAVSAHAVWQDLWVNGKDQSSTCVRMPKNNSPMSNVNSPDMRCNVGGAKGVPGVCDISAGDKLTVEMHQQLGDRKCANEAIGGRHFGPVMIYMCAVPDAKESNGDCSWVKVAEDTYAGTEASWGTEKMNKNCGKTNFTVPKSLKAGNYLVRAEALALHTAGGNNGAQFYMSCYQVNVAKGGSTPLPAGVKIPGAYSPKDPGILVNIYQPNIKYVAPGPKVWSGA
;
A
#
# COMPACT_ATOMS: atom_id res chain seq x y z
N MET A 1 -28.00 31.90 -38.27
CA MET A 1 -26.66 31.56 -37.73
C MET A 1 -26.88 30.69 -36.50
N LEU A 2 -26.52 29.40 -36.59
CA LEU A 2 -26.71 28.43 -35.52
C LEU A 2 -25.46 28.49 -34.61
N SER A 3 -25.60 29.03 -33.39
CA SER A 3 -24.50 29.09 -32.42
C SER A 3 -24.27 27.72 -31.81
N LEU A 4 -23.16 27.07 -32.18
CA LEU A 4 -22.69 25.83 -31.58
C LEU A 4 -21.99 26.15 -30.25
N SER A 5 -22.64 25.85 -29.13
CA SER A 5 -22.05 26.00 -27.80
C SER A 5 -21.14 24.80 -27.52
N LEU A 6 -19.83 25.05 -27.42
CA LEU A 6 -18.82 24.04 -27.09
C LEU A 6 -18.76 23.87 -25.57
N PHE A 7 -19.35 22.79 -25.04
CA PHE A 7 -19.18 22.42 -23.63
C PHE A 7 -17.81 21.75 -23.45
N VAL A 8 -16.85 22.48 -22.87
CA VAL A 8 -15.59 21.89 -22.39
C VAL A 8 -15.89 21.17 -21.08
N PHE A 9 -15.99 19.84 -21.12
CA PHE A 9 -15.96 19.03 -19.91
C PHE A 9 -14.53 19.03 -19.36
N ALA A 10 -14.31 19.74 -18.27
CA ALA A 10 -13.08 19.58 -17.48
C ALA A 10 -13.13 18.21 -16.81
N SER A 11 -12.35 17.26 -17.30
CA SER A 11 -12.13 15.98 -16.63
C SER A 11 -11.46 16.26 -15.28
N ALA A 12 -12.17 16.13 -14.17
CA ALA A 12 -11.57 16.12 -12.85
C ALA A 12 -10.76 14.82 -12.72
N VAL A 13 -9.46 14.87 -13.02
CA VAL A 13 -8.54 13.75 -12.75
C VAL A 13 -8.38 13.66 -11.24
N SER A 14 -9.08 12.73 -10.61
CA SER A 14 -8.77 12.37 -9.23
C SER A 14 -7.46 11.59 -9.23
N ALA A 15 -6.41 12.13 -8.61
CA ALA A 15 -5.13 11.44 -8.56
C ALA A 15 -4.91 10.64 -7.26
N HIS A 16 -5.67 10.99 -6.22
CA HIS A 16 -5.67 10.38 -4.89
C HIS A 16 -6.38 9.04 -4.88
N ALA A 17 -5.98 8.12 -4.00
CA ALA A 17 -6.47 6.75 -3.99
C ALA A 17 -6.44 6.10 -2.60
N VAL A 18 -7.07 4.93 -2.47
CA VAL A 18 -7.12 4.17 -1.21
C VAL A 18 -6.99 2.68 -1.47
N TRP A 19 -6.22 1.98 -0.63
CA TRP A 19 -6.20 0.51 -0.54
C TRP A 19 -7.46 0.05 0.19
N GLN A 20 -8.33 -0.69 -0.48
CA GLN A 20 -9.70 -0.92 0.00
C GLN A 20 -10.19 -2.36 -0.03
N ASP A 21 -9.62 -3.24 -0.86
CA ASP A 21 -10.09 -4.63 -0.94
C ASP A 21 -8.93 -5.63 -0.80
N LEU A 22 -9.27 -6.84 -0.36
CA LEU A 22 -8.37 -7.98 -0.25
C LEU A 22 -8.91 -9.17 -1.04
N TRP A 23 -8.01 -9.92 -1.67
CA TRP A 23 -8.32 -11.22 -2.25
C TRP A 23 -7.42 -12.29 -1.65
N VAL A 24 -7.98 -13.47 -1.48
CA VAL A 24 -7.27 -14.67 -0.99
C VAL A 24 -7.40 -15.74 -2.06
N ASN A 25 -6.30 -16.12 -2.69
CA ASN A 25 -6.25 -17.10 -3.78
C ASN A 25 -7.27 -16.81 -4.90
N GLY A 26 -7.42 -15.53 -5.26
CA GLY A 26 -8.37 -15.08 -6.28
C GLY A 26 -9.83 -15.00 -5.84
N LYS A 27 -10.15 -15.32 -4.57
CA LYS A 27 -11.47 -15.08 -3.98
C LYS A 27 -11.53 -13.69 -3.35
N ASP A 28 -12.47 -12.87 -3.83
CA ASP A 28 -12.73 -11.53 -3.31
C ASP A 28 -13.23 -11.58 -1.86
N GLN A 29 -12.55 -10.88 -0.95
CA GLN A 29 -12.99 -10.66 0.43
C GLN A 29 -13.63 -9.27 0.60
N SER A 30 -13.68 -8.48 -0.47
CA SER A 30 -14.07 -7.06 -0.46
C SER A 30 -13.30 -6.29 0.63
N SER A 31 -13.97 -5.34 1.27
CA SER A 31 -13.42 -4.44 2.29
C SER A 31 -13.59 -4.97 3.73
N THR A 32 -14.05 -6.21 3.90
CA THR A 32 -14.52 -6.75 5.20
C THR A 32 -13.47 -6.73 6.31
N CYS A 33 -12.20 -6.93 5.96
CA CYS A 33 -11.08 -6.96 6.90
C CYS A 33 -10.11 -5.77 6.73
N VAL A 34 -10.53 -4.71 6.02
CA VAL A 34 -9.69 -3.53 5.76
C VAL A 34 -10.02 -2.44 6.76
N ARG A 35 -8.99 -1.89 7.39
CA ARG A 35 -9.10 -0.66 8.18
C ARG A 35 -9.10 0.53 7.23
N MET A 36 -10.27 0.78 6.65
CA MET A 36 -10.44 1.77 5.59
C MET A 36 -10.15 3.19 6.09
N PRO A 37 -9.28 3.96 5.40
CA PRO A 37 -9.14 5.38 5.66
C PRO A 37 -10.44 6.14 5.36
N LYS A 38 -10.69 7.25 6.07
CA LYS A 38 -11.92 8.05 5.90
C LYS A 38 -12.02 8.75 4.54
N ASN A 39 -10.89 9.00 3.90
CA ASN A 39 -10.79 9.63 2.59
C ASN A 39 -9.54 9.07 1.88
N ASN A 40 -9.33 9.51 0.64
CA ASN A 40 -8.22 9.10 -0.20
C ASN A 40 -7.00 10.04 -0.09
N SER A 41 -6.96 10.96 0.87
CA SER A 41 -5.83 11.91 1.01
C SER A 41 -4.55 11.19 1.42
N PRO A 42 -3.38 11.66 0.98
CA PRO A 42 -2.12 11.04 1.34
C PRO A 42 -1.65 11.51 2.70
N MET A 43 -0.83 10.69 3.33
CA MET A 43 -0.02 11.08 4.47
C MET A 43 1.33 11.61 3.97
N SER A 44 1.88 12.64 4.59
CA SER A 44 3.24 13.15 4.29
C SER A 44 4.15 13.22 5.52
N ASN A 45 3.57 13.32 6.72
CA ASN A 45 4.34 13.31 7.97
C ASN A 45 4.71 11.88 8.39
N VAL A 46 5.92 11.45 8.05
CA VAL A 46 6.47 10.11 8.38
C VAL A 46 6.65 9.84 9.88
N ASN A 47 6.60 10.89 10.71
CA ASN A 47 6.67 10.76 12.17
C ASN A 47 5.30 10.60 12.82
N SER A 48 4.21 10.69 12.06
CA SER A 48 2.86 10.51 12.60
C SER A 48 2.62 9.03 12.99
N PRO A 49 1.97 8.76 14.14
CA PRO A 49 1.46 7.42 14.46
C PRO A 49 0.54 6.84 13.37
N ASP A 50 -0.18 7.70 12.65
CA ASP A 50 -1.06 7.30 11.55
C ASP A 50 -0.28 6.73 10.37
N MET A 51 1.04 6.89 10.29
CA MET A 51 1.85 6.25 9.24
C MET A 51 1.79 4.71 9.26
N ARG A 52 1.35 4.12 10.39
CA ARG A 52 1.11 2.67 10.55
C ARG A 52 0.02 2.19 9.59
N CYS A 53 -1.20 2.71 9.75
CA CYS A 53 -2.41 2.18 9.14
C CYS A 53 -3.35 3.28 8.61
N ASN A 54 -2.83 4.48 8.39
CA ASN A 54 -3.56 5.70 8.04
C ASN A 54 -4.47 6.23 9.17
N VAL A 55 -5.02 7.42 8.96
CA VAL A 55 -5.89 8.12 9.92
C VAL A 55 -7.10 7.25 10.26
N GLY A 56 -7.25 6.93 11.55
CA GLY A 56 -8.31 6.06 12.07
C GLY A 56 -7.99 4.56 12.01
N GLY A 57 -6.95 4.15 11.29
CA GLY A 57 -6.53 2.75 11.17
C GLY A 57 -5.86 2.17 12.42
N ALA A 58 -5.64 2.98 13.46
CA ALA A 58 -5.29 2.51 14.79
C ALA A 58 -6.43 1.73 15.46
N LYS A 59 -7.68 1.94 15.04
CA LYS A 59 -8.84 1.15 15.48
C LYS A 59 -9.11 0.05 14.46
N GLY A 60 -9.26 -1.19 14.92
CA GLY A 60 -9.65 -2.28 14.05
C GLY A 60 -11.12 -2.26 13.62
N VAL A 61 -11.42 -3.12 12.65
CA VAL A 61 -12.76 -3.40 12.16
C VAL A 61 -13.24 -4.77 12.66
N PRO A 62 -14.56 -5.09 12.59
CA PRO A 62 -15.03 -6.39 13.06
C PRO A 62 -14.50 -7.59 12.28
N GLY A 63 -14.27 -7.43 10.97
CA GLY A 63 -13.87 -8.53 10.08
C GLY A 63 -12.39 -8.87 10.16
N VAL A 64 -12.07 -10.16 10.12
CA VAL A 64 -10.72 -10.71 9.99
C VAL A 64 -10.76 -11.73 8.86
N CYS A 65 -9.86 -11.58 7.89
CA CYS A 65 -9.79 -12.52 6.77
C CYS A 65 -8.90 -13.71 7.14
N ASP A 66 -9.45 -14.92 7.06
CA ASP A 66 -8.67 -16.14 7.23
C ASP A 66 -7.80 -16.39 5.99
N ILE A 67 -6.52 -16.64 6.23
CA ILE A 67 -5.50 -16.93 5.22
C ILE A 67 -4.66 -18.14 5.66
N SER A 68 -3.90 -18.70 4.74
CA SER A 68 -2.89 -19.73 5.01
C SER A 68 -1.50 -19.21 4.64
N ALA A 69 -0.47 -19.73 5.31
CA ALA A 69 0.90 -19.53 4.85
C ALA A 69 1.05 -20.09 3.42
N GLY A 70 1.73 -19.35 2.55
CA GLY A 70 1.85 -19.67 1.13
C GLY A 70 0.66 -19.25 0.25
N ASP A 71 -0.44 -18.73 0.82
CA ASP A 71 -1.53 -18.19 0.01
C ASP A 71 -1.04 -17.03 -0.85
N LYS A 72 -1.64 -16.90 -2.03
CA LYS A 72 -1.51 -15.69 -2.84
C LYS A 72 -2.53 -14.68 -2.33
N LEU A 73 -2.05 -13.61 -1.72
CA LEU A 73 -2.87 -12.47 -1.37
C LEU A 73 -2.76 -11.38 -2.44
N THR A 74 -3.87 -10.71 -2.66
CA THR A 74 -3.93 -9.54 -3.53
C THR A 74 -4.54 -8.38 -2.77
N VAL A 75 -3.78 -7.30 -2.62
CA VAL A 75 -4.28 -6.03 -2.11
C VAL A 75 -4.73 -5.17 -3.29
N GLU A 76 -5.84 -4.46 -3.16
CA GLU A 76 -6.44 -3.69 -4.24
C GLU A 76 -6.68 -2.23 -3.84
N MET A 77 -6.26 -1.33 -4.72
CA MET A 77 -6.37 0.13 -4.58
C MET A 77 -7.22 0.72 -5.70
N HIS A 78 -7.98 1.78 -5.41
CA HIS A 78 -8.62 2.63 -6.42
C HIS A 78 -8.72 4.10 -5.99
N GLN A 79 -9.00 4.99 -6.94
CA GLN A 79 -9.01 6.43 -6.70
C GLN A 79 -10.09 6.87 -5.70
N GLN A 80 -11.27 6.27 -5.79
CA GLN A 80 -12.41 6.63 -4.96
C GLN A 80 -12.82 5.45 -4.07
N LEU A 81 -13.25 5.77 -2.86
CA LEU A 81 -13.83 4.80 -1.95
C LEU A 81 -15.01 4.09 -2.62
N GLY A 82 -14.91 2.76 -2.73
CA GLY A 82 -15.93 1.91 -3.34
C GLY A 82 -15.91 1.87 -4.88
N ASP A 83 -15.03 2.63 -5.56
CA ASP A 83 -14.80 2.45 -7.00
C ASP A 83 -13.87 1.27 -7.24
N ARG A 84 -14.14 0.43 -8.24
CA ARG A 84 -13.28 -0.71 -8.63
C ARG A 84 -13.08 -0.82 -10.14
N LYS A 85 -13.38 0.25 -10.88
CA LYS A 85 -13.39 0.23 -12.34
C LYS A 85 -11.98 0.13 -12.90
N CYS A 86 -11.69 -0.97 -13.58
CA CYS A 86 -10.43 -1.14 -14.32
C CYS A 86 -10.25 -0.16 -15.50
N ALA A 87 -11.31 0.54 -15.91
CA ALA A 87 -11.24 1.56 -16.95
C ALA A 87 -10.49 2.82 -16.50
N ASN A 88 -10.36 3.03 -15.18
CA ASN A 88 -9.62 4.12 -14.58
C ASN A 88 -8.29 3.61 -14.02
N GLU A 89 -7.30 4.48 -13.93
CA GLU A 89 -6.11 4.21 -13.12
C GLU A 89 -6.53 4.01 -11.66
N ALA A 90 -5.92 3.04 -10.98
CA ALA A 90 -6.15 2.84 -9.55
C ALA A 90 -5.55 3.99 -8.72
N ILE A 91 -4.42 4.54 -9.17
CA ILE A 91 -3.86 5.80 -8.69
C ILE A 91 -3.36 6.59 -9.91
N GLY A 92 -3.97 7.74 -10.18
CA GLY A 92 -3.78 8.47 -11.43
C GLY A 92 -2.84 9.66 -11.34
N GLY A 93 -2.78 10.47 -12.39
CA GLY A 93 -2.04 11.74 -12.37
C GLY A 93 -0.53 11.57 -12.19
N ARG A 94 0.04 10.52 -12.78
CA ARG A 94 1.48 10.21 -12.74
C ARG A 94 2.03 10.05 -11.32
N HIS A 95 1.24 9.43 -10.42
CA HIS A 95 1.67 9.05 -9.06
C HIS A 95 2.67 7.89 -9.10
N PHE A 96 3.82 8.14 -9.73
CA PHE A 96 4.91 7.19 -9.87
C PHE A 96 5.60 6.94 -8.55
N GLY A 97 5.85 5.66 -8.25
CA GLY A 97 6.62 5.26 -7.10
C GLY A 97 6.48 3.79 -6.77
N PRO A 98 7.07 3.32 -5.67
CA PRO A 98 7.01 1.92 -5.30
C PRO A 98 5.66 1.55 -4.69
N VAL A 99 5.37 0.25 -4.72
CA VAL A 99 4.38 -0.39 -3.88
C VAL A 99 5.11 -1.32 -2.91
N MET A 100 4.81 -1.23 -1.62
CA MET A 100 5.45 -2.03 -0.57
C MET A 100 4.39 -2.70 0.29
N ILE A 101 4.68 -3.93 0.73
CA ILE A 101 3.80 -4.70 1.60
C ILE A 101 4.59 -5.14 2.82
N TYR A 102 4.02 -4.86 3.99
CA TYR A 102 4.57 -5.26 5.27
C TYR A 102 3.61 -6.19 6.00
N MET A 103 4.15 -7.08 6.82
CA MET A 103 3.39 -7.85 7.80
C MET A 103 3.94 -7.61 9.20
N CYS A 104 3.07 -7.68 10.20
CA CYS A 104 3.49 -7.75 11.58
C CYS A 104 2.59 -8.70 12.38
N ALA A 105 3.19 -9.47 13.29
CA ALA A 105 2.44 -10.32 14.21
C ALA A 105 1.81 -9.47 15.31
N VAL A 106 0.58 -9.79 15.70
CA VAL A 106 -0.16 -9.11 16.74
C VAL A 106 -0.94 -10.09 17.63
N PRO A 107 -1.22 -9.78 18.90
CA PRO A 107 -2.02 -10.64 19.76
C PRO A 107 -3.45 -10.82 19.23
N ASP A 108 -4.08 -9.72 18.81
CA ASP A 108 -5.42 -9.69 18.22
C ASP A 108 -5.46 -8.66 17.08
N ALA A 109 -5.86 -9.09 15.88
CA ALA A 109 -5.91 -8.24 14.70
C ALA A 109 -7.02 -7.18 14.74
N LYS A 110 -8.01 -7.28 15.63
CA LYS A 110 -9.08 -6.30 15.82
C LYS A 110 -8.71 -5.23 16.85
N GLU A 111 -7.99 -5.61 17.89
CA GLU A 111 -7.67 -4.70 19.01
C GLU A 111 -6.32 -3.99 18.85
N SER A 112 -5.38 -4.57 18.09
CA SER A 112 -4.04 -4.02 17.97
C SER A 112 -4.01 -2.73 17.15
N ASN A 113 -3.33 -1.70 17.66
CA ASN A 113 -3.23 -0.39 17.00
C ASN A 113 -2.13 -0.27 15.92
N GLY A 114 -1.49 -1.40 15.56
CA GLY A 114 -0.38 -1.42 14.61
C GLY A 114 0.98 -1.03 15.19
N ASP A 115 1.12 -0.86 16.51
CA ASP A 115 2.41 -0.73 17.19
C ASP A 115 3.13 -2.07 17.33
N CYS A 116 3.55 -2.61 16.20
CA CYS A 116 4.16 -3.93 16.10
C CYS A 116 5.52 -3.83 15.38
N SER A 117 6.20 -4.97 15.25
CA SER A 117 7.44 -5.10 14.51
C SER A 117 7.12 -5.40 13.04
N TRP A 118 7.20 -4.38 12.17
CA TRP A 118 6.85 -4.49 10.76
C TRP A 118 7.99 -5.09 9.94
N VAL A 119 7.69 -6.17 9.21
CA VAL A 119 8.63 -6.83 8.30
C VAL A 119 8.13 -6.61 6.88
N LYS A 120 9.01 -6.11 6.00
CA LYS A 120 8.70 -5.97 4.58
C LYS A 120 8.70 -7.36 3.94
N VAL A 121 7.58 -7.75 3.33
CA VAL A 121 7.40 -9.07 2.71
C VAL A 121 7.29 -9.01 1.19
N ALA A 122 6.97 -7.86 0.64
CA ALA A 122 7.05 -7.63 -0.80
C ALA A 122 7.32 -6.17 -1.11
N GLU A 123 7.96 -5.92 -2.25
CA GLU A 123 8.02 -4.59 -2.85
C GLU A 123 8.08 -4.71 -4.37
N ASP A 124 7.52 -3.72 -5.04
CA ASP A 124 7.72 -3.47 -6.46
C ASP A 124 8.17 -2.02 -6.62
N THR A 125 9.34 -1.81 -7.18
CA THR A 125 10.05 -0.51 -7.14
C THR A 125 10.21 0.07 -8.55
N TYR A 126 11.38 0.58 -8.89
CA TYR A 126 11.71 1.15 -10.19
C TYR A 126 12.79 0.30 -10.87
N ALA A 127 12.58 -0.02 -12.14
CA ALA A 127 13.52 -0.80 -12.95
C ALA A 127 13.99 -0.03 -14.21
N GLY A 128 14.08 1.30 -14.12
CA GLY A 128 14.72 2.13 -15.17
C GLY A 128 13.78 2.78 -16.18
N THR A 129 12.46 2.56 -16.10
CA THR A 129 11.47 3.22 -16.98
C THR A 129 10.24 3.68 -16.20
N GLU A 130 9.53 4.71 -16.66
CA GLU A 130 8.27 5.15 -16.00
C GLU A 130 7.28 3.97 -15.86
N ALA A 131 7.11 3.19 -16.92
CA ALA A 131 6.26 2.01 -16.96
C ALA A 131 6.66 0.87 -15.98
N SER A 132 7.85 0.96 -15.37
CA SER A 132 8.38 -0.03 -14.43
C SER A 132 8.10 0.26 -12.97
N TRP A 133 7.58 1.46 -12.64
CA TRP A 133 7.19 1.79 -11.27
C TRP A 133 6.13 0.80 -10.74
N GLY A 134 6.22 0.46 -9.45
CA GLY A 134 5.26 -0.42 -8.79
C GLY A 134 3.83 0.07 -8.94
N THR A 135 3.58 1.38 -8.81
CA THR A 135 2.24 1.97 -9.03
C THR A 135 1.74 1.80 -10.46
N GLU A 136 2.62 1.83 -11.46
CA GLU A 136 2.26 1.61 -12.87
C GLU A 136 1.93 0.15 -13.17
N LYS A 137 2.69 -0.78 -12.58
CA LYS A 137 2.38 -2.21 -12.69
C LYS A 137 1.06 -2.56 -11.99
N MET A 138 0.81 -1.96 -10.83
CA MET A 138 -0.47 -2.06 -10.11
C MET A 138 -1.62 -1.48 -10.95
N ASN A 139 -1.46 -0.30 -11.55
CA ASN A 139 -2.45 0.30 -12.45
C ASN A 139 -2.77 -0.64 -13.63
N LYS A 140 -1.75 -1.19 -14.30
CA LYS A 140 -1.92 -2.18 -15.38
C LYS A 140 -2.65 -3.45 -14.95
N ASN A 141 -2.58 -3.78 -13.67
CA ASN A 141 -3.28 -4.92 -13.07
C ASN A 141 -4.61 -4.53 -12.40
N CYS A 142 -5.25 -3.45 -12.85
CA CYS A 142 -6.54 -2.98 -12.30
C CYS A 142 -6.49 -2.77 -10.78
N GLY A 143 -5.46 -2.05 -10.31
CA GLY A 143 -5.30 -1.71 -8.90
C GLY A 143 -4.79 -2.83 -8.00
N LYS A 144 -4.49 -4.00 -8.57
CA LYS A 144 -4.14 -5.19 -7.80
C LYS A 144 -2.63 -5.37 -7.68
N THR A 145 -2.15 -5.54 -6.46
CA THR A 145 -0.79 -6.00 -6.17
C THR A 145 -0.83 -7.35 -5.48
N ASN A 146 -0.13 -8.33 -6.07
CA ASN A 146 -0.04 -9.68 -5.55
C ASN A 146 1.20 -9.85 -4.67
N PHE A 147 1.08 -10.64 -3.61
CA PHE A 147 2.22 -11.22 -2.91
C PHE A 147 1.87 -12.61 -2.37
N THR A 148 2.89 -13.39 -2.06
CA THR A 148 2.73 -14.69 -1.41
C THR A 148 2.94 -14.50 0.09
N VAL A 149 2.03 -15.02 0.90
CA VAL A 149 2.23 -15.08 2.35
C VAL A 149 3.44 -15.97 2.62
N PRO A 150 4.41 -15.56 3.45
CA PRO A 150 5.62 -16.35 3.69
C PRO A 150 5.28 -17.81 4.01
N LYS A 151 5.86 -18.76 3.26
CA LYS A 151 5.36 -20.16 3.21
C LYS A 151 5.43 -20.91 4.54
N SER A 152 6.37 -20.54 5.42
CA SER A 152 6.52 -21.15 6.74
C SER A 152 6.01 -20.26 7.87
N LEU A 153 5.30 -19.18 7.55
CA LEU A 153 4.81 -18.20 8.54
C LEU A 153 3.99 -18.88 9.62
N LYS A 154 4.33 -18.60 10.88
CA LYS A 154 3.63 -19.12 12.04
C LYS A 154 2.14 -18.76 11.99
N ALA A 155 1.28 -19.67 12.43
CA ALA A 155 -0.14 -19.40 12.60
C ALA A 155 -0.38 -18.30 13.65
N GLY A 156 -1.43 -17.50 13.46
CA GLY A 156 -1.83 -16.43 14.40
C GLY A 156 -2.39 -15.19 13.73
N ASN A 157 -2.62 -14.15 14.53
CA ASN A 157 -3.12 -12.86 14.05
C ASN A 157 -1.99 -11.97 13.52
N TYR A 158 -2.24 -11.34 12.38
CA TYR A 158 -1.31 -10.41 11.74
C TYR A 158 -2.06 -9.17 11.24
N LEU A 159 -1.31 -8.07 11.11
CA LEU A 159 -1.70 -6.98 10.24
C LEU A 159 -0.86 -7.03 8.97
N VAL A 160 -1.50 -6.86 7.82
CA VAL A 160 -0.83 -6.61 6.53
C VAL A 160 -0.98 -5.13 6.21
N ARG A 161 0.11 -4.43 5.90
CA ARG A 161 0.11 -3.03 5.50
C ARG A 161 0.51 -2.93 4.04
N ALA A 162 -0.42 -2.54 3.19
CA ALA A 162 -0.14 -2.18 1.80
C ALA A 162 0.13 -0.68 1.70
N GLU A 163 1.15 -0.31 0.95
CA GLU A 163 1.55 1.07 0.77
C GLU A 163 1.90 1.36 -0.69
N ALA A 164 1.34 2.43 -1.23
CA ALA A 164 1.85 3.09 -2.43
C ALA A 164 2.48 4.42 -1.99
N LEU A 165 3.71 4.69 -2.45
CA LEU A 165 4.39 5.95 -2.20
C LEU A 165 4.49 6.71 -3.52
N ALA A 166 3.74 7.80 -3.68
CA ALA A 166 3.80 8.63 -4.87
C ALA A 166 4.88 9.71 -4.73
N LEU A 167 5.71 9.82 -5.76
CA LEU A 167 6.94 10.62 -5.75
C LEU A 167 6.94 11.78 -6.76
N HIS A 168 5.82 12.02 -7.45
CA HIS A 168 5.70 13.05 -8.48
C HIS A 168 5.99 14.47 -7.98
N THR A 169 5.87 14.72 -6.67
CA THR A 169 6.21 15.99 -6.01
C THR A 169 7.35 15.85 -4.98
N ALA A 170 7.99 14.67 -4.88
CA ALA A 170 8.97 14.33 -3.85
C ALA A 170 10.32 15.06 -3.96
N GLY A 171 10.53 15.88 -5.01
CA GLY A 171 11.70 16.77 -5.09
C GLY A 171 11.64 17.94 -4.11
N GLY A 172 10.45 18.27 -3.59
CA GLY A 172 10.25 19.27 -2.56
C GLY A 172 10.20 18.67 -1.15
N ASN A 173 10.48 19.49 -0.14
CA ASN A 173 10.35 19.08 1.26
C ASN A 173 8.92 18.61 1.57
N ASN A 174 8.79 17.43 2.17
CA ASN A 174 7.51 16.77 2.47
C ASN A 174 6.60 16.56 1.23
N GLY A 175 7.18 16.49 0.02
CA GLY A 175 6.44 16.27 -1.21
C GLY A 175 6.07 14.80 -1.48
N ALA A 176 6.73 13.84 -0.81
CA ALA A 176 6.35 12.43 -0.86
C ALA A 176 4.95 12.20 -0.28
N GLN A 177 4.14 11.43 -0.99
CA GLN A 177 2.76 11.14 -0.64
C GLN A 177 2.56 9.65 -0.39
N PHE A 178 2.24 9.30 0.85
CA PHE A 178 2.06 7.92 1.28
C PHE A 178 0.57 7.57 1.33
N TYR A 179 0.21 6.49 0.66
CA TYR A 179 -1.14 5.92 0.65
C TYR A 179 -1.06 4.52 1.21
N MET A 180 -1.60 4.30 2.42
CA MET A 180 -1.61 2.99 3.07
C MET A 180 -2.96 2.64 3.67
N SER A 181 -3.20 1.34 3.78
CA SER A 181 -4.25 0.75 4.63
C SER A 181 -3.71 -0.50 5.29
N CYS A 182 -4.31 -0.88 6.42
CA CYS A 182 -4.01 -2.14 7.10
C CYS A 182 -5.16 -3.13 6.94
N TYR A 183 -4.80 -4.40 6.75
CA TYR A 183 -5.70 -5.54 6.64
C TYR A 183 -5.53 -6.44 7.85
N GLN A 184 -6.65 -6.89 8.41
CA GLN A 184 -6.70 -7.79 9.55
C GLN A 184 -6.77 -9.23 9.05
N VAL A 185 -5.74 -10.02 9.33
CA VAL A 185 -5.69 -11.40 8.86
C VAL A 185 -5.38 -12.38 9.99
N ASN A 186 -5.95 -13.56 9.88
CA ASN A 186 -5.63 -14.70 10.72
C ASN A 186 -5.00 -15.78 9.86
N VAL A 187 -3.73 -16.09 10.10
CA VAL A 187 -3.04 -17.22 9.47
C VAL A 187 -3.54 -18.49 10.15
N ALA A 188 -4.62 -19.06 9.64
CA ALA A 188 -5.31 -20.22 10.23
C ALA A 188 -4.51 -21.51 10.01
N LYS A 189 -3.90 -21.66 8.82
CA LYS A 189 -2.99 -22.77 8.49
C LYS A 189 -1.60 -22.20 8.25
N GLY A 190 -0.76 -22.23 9.27
CA GLY A 190 0.61 -21.72 9.23
C GLY A 190 1.68 -22.81 9.37
N GLY A 191 2.93 -22.41 9.22
CA GLY A 191 4.11 -23.16 9.63
C GLY A 191 4.53 -22.84 11.07
N SER A 192 5.83 -22.93 11.35
CA SER A 192 6.42 -22.68 12.67
C SER A 192 7.34 -21.46 12.73
N THR A 193 7.58 -20.78 11.59
CA THR A 193 8.56 -19.68 11.49
C THR A 193 7.91 -18.35 11.88
N PRO A 194 8.30 -17.71 13.00
CA PRO A 194 7.84 -16.37 13.30
C PRO A 194 8.40 -15.36 12.28
N LEU A 195 7.75 -14.21 12.13
CA LEU A 195 8.38 -13.08 11.45
C LEU A 195 9.68 -12.71 12.19
N PRO A 196 10.76 -12.35 11.46
CA PRO A 196 11.97 -11.86 12.10
C PRO A 196 11.73 -10.52 12.79
N ALA A 197 12.74 -10.04 13.54
CA ALA A 197 12.75 -8.66 13.98
C ALA A 197 12.67 -7.71 12.77
N GLY A 198 11.74 -6.78 12.84
CA GLY A 198 11.45 -5.79 11.80
C GLY A 198 11.72 -4.38 12.29
N VAL A 199 11.00 -3.43 11.72
CA VAL A 199 11.12 -2.00 12.03
C VAL A 199 9.87 -1.45 12.71
N LYS A 200 10.00 -0.31 13.38
CA LYS A 200 8.86 0.45 13.89
C LYS A 200 8.37 1.44 12.84
N ILE A 201 7.05 1.57 12.72
CA ILE A 201 6.41 2.64 11.94
C ILE A 201 5.53 3.39 12.94
N PRO A 202 5.66 4.71 13.12
CA PRO A 202 6.74 5.58 12.61
C PRO A 202 8.14 5.18 13.15
N GLY A 203 9.19 5.65 12.47
CA GLY A 203 10.60 5.38 12.81
C GLY A 203 11.42 4.71 11.70
N ALA A 204 10.78 3.91 10.85
CA ALA A 204 11.41 3.26 9.71
C ALA A 204 11.74 4.21 8.55
N TYR A 205 11.05 5.36 8.51
CA TYR A 205 11.14 6.35 7.45
C TYR A 205 11.65 7.67 8.01
N SER A 206 12.53 8.32 7.25
CA SER A 206 12.99 9.68 7.48
C SER A 206 12.57 10.58 6.33
N PRO A 207 12.18 11.85 6.57
CA PRO A 207 11.92 12.80 5.48
C PRO A 207 13.12 13.01 4.54
N LYS A 208 14.32 12.62 4.96
CA LYS A 208 15.57 12.73 4.19
C LYS A 208 16.01 11.43 3.53
N ASP A 209 15.24 10.34 3.67
CA ASP A 209 15.59 9.10 2.98
C ASP A 209 15.65 9.35 1.47
N PRO A 210 16.64 8.81 0.75
CA PRO A 210 16.78 9.05 -0.70
C PRO A 210 15.65 8.43 -1.53
N GLY A 211 14.83 7.57 -0.94
CA GLY A 211 13.59 7.06 -1.53
C GLY A 211 12.36 7.92 -1.25
N ILE A 212 12.48 8.95 -0.39
CA ILE A 212 11.39 9.84 0.06
C ILE A 212 11.62 11.28 -0.42
N LEU A 213 12.83 11.83 -0.26
CA LEU A 213 13.22 13.11 -0.86
C LEU A 213 14.01 12.85 -2.13
N VAL A 214 13.31 12.87 -3.27
CA VAL A 214 13.87 12.46 -4.56
C VAL A 214 13.20 13.18 -5.73
N ASN A 215 14.00 13.63 -6.69
CA ASN A 215 13.50 14.12 -7.97
C ASN A 215 13.52 12.97 -9.00
N ILE A 216 12.38 12.32 -9.19
CA ILE A 216 12.23 11.17 -10.11
C ILE A 216 12.29 11.53 -11.60
N TYR A 217 12.34 12.83 -11.95
CA TYR A 217 12.41 13.29 -13.33
C TYR A 217 13.84 13.49 -13.83
N GLN A 218 14.84 13.27 -12.98
CA GLN A 218 16.23 13.34 -13.39
C GLN A 218 16.58 12.18 -14.35
N PRO A 219 17.45 12.40 -15.35
CA PRO A 219 17.94 11.30 -16.16
C PRO A 219 18.74 10.32 -15.30
N ASN A 220 18.63 9.01 -15.60
CA ASN A 220 19.40 7.94 -14.96
C ASN A 220 19.25 7.85 -13.42
N ILE A 221 18.07 8.15 -12.86
CA ILE A 221 17.84 7.97 -11.42
C ILE A 221 18.17 6.54 -10.97
N LYS A 222 18.85 6.45 -9.83
CA LYS A 222 19.00 5.20 -9.08
C LYS A 222 18.07 5.28 -7.88
N TYR A 223 16.94 4.61 -7.98
CA TYR A 223 15.94 4.63 -6.93
C TYR A 223 16.10 3.43 -5.98
N VAL A 224 15.98 3.69 -4.69
CA VAL A 224 15.91 2.67 -3.64
C VAL A 224 14.67 2.98 -2.81
N ALA A 225 13.77 2.01 -2.69
CA ALA A 225 12.58 2.19 -1.86
C ALA A 225 12.96 2.37 -0.37
N PRO A 226 12.25 3.20 0.39
CA PRO A 226 12.54 3.41 1.80
C PRO A 226 12.22 2.17 2.66
N GLY A 227 12.69 2.20 3.91
CA GLY A 227 12.51 1.11 4.87
C GLY A 227 13.48 -0.06 4.70
N PRO A 228 13.25 -1.18 5.41
CA PRO A 228 14.15 -2.34 5.38
C PRO A 228 14.08 -3.06 4.03
N LYS A 229 15.03 -3.97 3.78
CA LYS A 229 14.96 -4.91 2.66
C LYS A 229 13.78 -5.87 2.84
N VAL A 230 13.28 -6.43 1.74
CA VAL A 230 12.34 -7.55 1.78
C VAL A 230 12.97 -8.71 2.55
N TRP A 231 12.21 -9.31 3.46
CA TRP A 231 12.65 -10.49 4.19
C TRP A 231 12.91 -11.65 3.23
N SER A 232 14.09 -12.26 3.31
CA SER A 232 14.49 -13.36 2.45
C SER A 232 13.68 -14.65 2.62
N GLY A 233 12.88 -14.75 3.70
CA GLY A 233 11.95 -15.86 3.93
C GLY A 233 10.53 -15.58 3.46
N ALA A 234 10.27 -14.42 2.84
CA ALA A 234 8.98 -14.07 2.26
C ALA A 234 8.66 -14.88 0.99
#